data_AF-A0A0J6KFJ1-F1
#
_entry.id   AF-A0A0J6KFJ1-F1
#
_cell.length_a   1.000
_cell.length_b   1.000
_cell.length_c   1.000
_cell.angle_alpha   90.00
_cell.angle_beta   90.00
_cell.angle_gamma   90.00
#
_symmetry.space_group_name_H-M   'P 1'
#
loop_
_entity.id
_entity.type
_entity.pdbx_description
1 polymer ?
#
loop_
_entity_poly.entity_id
_entity_poly.type
_entity_poly.pdbx_seq_one_letter_code
_entity_poly.pdbx_strand_id
1 'polypeptide(L)'
;MGPSFLMLRTNMSKTALITLAALLAIIGVIAVITSRAEPPRQVQAKPAYPAHIELAMYQRGDDWQKKYPTVVAAETQNFGLNFYKAMNFDPNALPSVTINAGETKTVIPKVLSISATEEKNRSPEIISIFITARVKNGGAMSHDEARLYILDLIEKFTALGWKTAFSFNKPRLSGIHALNYYGADDLDPNYKLSFAEWMQLDGSLNWELYLNHTYMRVTVDRDQDHLDPNKPGAYIMSFTIEPHEEVQRMYVDEKERDHWRQLWIPIARKLRSERNIKEATLKAQGIPIVSDYKDPELPPAPPGQQNPVIPKDLQ
;
A
#
# COMPACT_ATOMS: atom_id res chain seq x y z
N MET A 1 4.94 35.92 35.20
CA MET A 1 6.16 35.99 34.37
C MET A 1 6.30 34.65 33.67
N GLY A 2 5.88 34.57 32.41
CA GLY A 2 6.05 33.38 31.58
C GLY A 2 6.69 33.80 30.26
N PRO A 3 7.57 32.99 29.65
CA PRO A 3 8.01 33.26 28.30
C PRO A 3 7.15 32.47 27.31
N SER A 4 6.61 33.24 26.36
CA SER A 4 5.87 32.82 25.18
C SER A 4 6.72 31.93 24.27
N PHE A 5 6.19 30.78 23.88
CA PHE A 5 6.73 29.96 22.79
C PHE A 5 6.30 30.54 21.44
N LEU A 6 7.24 31.15 20.72
CA LEU A 6 7.10 31.50 19.31
C LEU A 6 7.11 30.21 18.48
N MET A 7 5.96 29.81 17.93
CA MET A 7 5.89 28.81 16.86
C MET A 7 6.49 29.40 15.58
N LEU A 8 7.67 28.90 15.18
CA LEU A 8 8.15 29.02 13.82
C LEU A 8 7.31 28.11 12.91
N ARG A 9 6.26 28.69 12.32
CA ARG A 9 5.57 28.11 11.16
C ARG A 9 6.52 28.17 9.96
N THR A 10 7.16 27.07 9.61
CA THR A 10 7.75 26.89 8.29
C THR A 10 6.64 26.59 7.29
N ASN A 11 6.40 27.57 6.41
CA ASN A 11 5.50 27.48 5.27
C ASN A 11 5.92 26.34 4.33
N MET A 12 5.24 25.20 4.41
CA MET A 12 5.09 24.30 3.25
C MET A 12 3.90 24.80 2.42
N SER A 13 4.09 25.02 1.12
CA SER A 13 3.02 25.49 0.25
C SER A 13 1.90 24.45 0.18
N LYS A 14 0.66 24.94 0.26
CA LYS A 14 -0.58 24.15 0.18
C LYS A 14 -0.81 23.45 -1.17
N THR A 15 0.19 23.44 -2.06
CA THR A 15 0.15 22.83 -3.38
C THR A 15 0.66 21.38 -3.40
N ALA A 16 1.28 20.88 -2.33
CA ALA A 16 1.75 19.48 -2.25
C ALA A 16 0.74 18.52 -1.58
N LEU A 17 -0.40 19.01 -1.09
CA LEU A 17 -1.44 18.21 -0.43
C LEU A 17 -2.72 18.02 -1.26
N ILE A 18 -2.76 18.53 -2.51
CA ILE A 18 -3.97 18.50 -3.37
C ILE A 18 -3.84 17.50 -4.54
N THR A 19 -2.68 16.89 -4.77
CA THR A 19 -2.52 15.79 -5.75
C THR A 19 -2.61 14.40 -5.09
N LEU A 20 -3.59 14.21 -4.20
CA LEU A 20 -3.98 12.88 -3.70
C LEU A 20 -5.48 12.58 -3.88
N ALA A 21 -6.24 13.43 -4.58
CA ALA A 21 -7.69 13.24 -4.80
C ALA A 21 -8.15 13.38 -6.25
N ALA A 22 -7.25 13.57 -7.21
CA ALA A 22 -7.62 13.85 -8.61
C ALA A 22 -7.16 12.77 -9.57
N LEU A 23 -7.55 11.51 -9.34
CA LEU A 23 -7.62 10.51 -10.42
C LEU A 23 -8.60 9.35 -10.09
N LEU A 24 -9.75 9.64 -9.47
CA LEU A 24 -10.76 8.60 -9.17
C LEU A 24 -12.23 9.00 -9.37
N ALA A 25 -12.55 10.10 -10.06
CA ALA A 25 -13.94 10.43 -10.34
C ALA A 25 -14.10 11.03 -11.73
N ILE A 26 -14.76 10.30 -12.64
CA ILE A 26 -15.90 10.71 -13.49
C ILE A 26 -16.16 9.56 -14.49
N ILE A 27 -17.13 8.70 -14.19
CA ILE A 27 -17.97 8.06 -15.21
C ILE A 27 -19.42 8.24 -14.72
N GLY A 28 -20.01 9.37 -15.10
CA GLY A 28 -21.43 9.67 -14.92
C GLY A 28 -22.20 9.26 -16.18
N VAL A 29 -23.03 8.24 -16.04
CA VAL A 29 -23.95 7.72 -17.06
C VAL A 29 -25.07 8.72 -17.32
N ILE A 30 -25.35 9.05 -18.58
CA ILE A 30 -26.66 9.59 -18.99
C ILE A 30 -27.26 8.61 -19.99
N ALA A 31 -28.24 7.84 -19.52
CA ALA A 31 -29.13 7.03 -20.36
C ALA A 31 -30.39 7.85 -20.65
N VAL A 32 -30.60 8.22 -21.91
CA VAL A 32 -31.91 8.70 -22.39
C VAL A 32 -32.69 7.49 -22.87
N ILE A 33 -33.78 7.21 -22.17
CA ILE A 33 -34.71 6.11 -22.44
C ILE A 33 -35.46 6.42 -23.73
N THR A 34 -35.26 5.61 -24.76
CA THR A 34 -36.27 5.41 -25.81
C THR A 34 -36.60 3.92 -25.85
N SER A 35 -37.85 3.61 -25.52
CA SER A 35 -38.36 2.25 -25.42
C SER A 35 -38.47 1.61 -26.81
N ARG A 36 -37.53 0.72 -27.13
CA ARG A 36 -37.78 -0.41 -28.03
C ARG A 36 -37.55 -1.68 -27.23
N ALA A 37 -38.52 -2.59 -27.26
CA ALA A 37 -38.39 -3.89 -26.62
C ALA A 37 -37.14 -4.59 -27.16
N GLU A 38 -36.11 -4.72 -26.32
CA GLU A 38 -34.93 -5.50 -26.65
C GLU A 38 -35.34 -6.98 -26.72
N PRO A 39 -34.86 -7.73 -27.74
CA PRO A 39 -35.00 -9.19 -27.72
C PRO A 39 -34.31 -9.73 -26.46
N PRO A 40 -34.77 -10.87 -25.90
CA PRO A 40 -34.24 -11.41 -24.66
C PRO A 40 -32.71 -11.52 -24.77
N ARG A 41 -32.02 -10.73 -23.93
CA ARG A 41 -30.57 -10.78 -23.79
C ARG A 41 -30.21 -12.23 -23.52
N GLN A 42 -29.54 -12.88 -24.46
CA GLN A 42 -28.91 -14.16 -24.17
C GLN A 42 -28.01 -13.91 -22.97
N VAL A 43 -28.33 -14.56 -21.84
CA VAL A 43 -27.48 -14.55 -20.66
C VAL A 43 -26.21 -15.27 -21.08
N GLN A 44 -25.25 -14.52 -21.60
CA GLN A 44 -23.89 -15.03 -21.76
C GLN A 44 -23.48 -15.48 -20.37
N ALA A 45 -23.19 -16.78 -20.23
CA ALA A 45 -22.67 -17.32 -19.00
C ALA A 45 -21.47 -16.46 -18.59
N LYS A 46 -21.52 -15.87 -17.39
CA LYS A 46 -20.42 -15.06 -16.87
C LYS A 46 -19.16 -15.93 -16.98
N PRO A 47 -18.06 -15.43 -17.59
CA PRO A 47 -16.86 -16.23 -17.75
C PRO A 47 -16.44 -16.78 -16.37
N ALA A 48 -16.12 -18.07 -16.32
CA ALA A 48 -15.67 -18.69 -15.07
C ALA A 48 -14.35 -18.02 -14.67
N TYR A 49 -14.36 -17.29 -13.56
CA TYR A 49 -13.15 -16.67 -13.04
C TYR A 49 -12.25 -17.74 -12.40
N PRO A 50 -10.93 -17.64 -12.57
CA PRO A 50 -10.01 -18.54 -11.88
C PRO A 50 -10.15 -18.32 -10.37
N ALA A 51 -10.17 -19.40 -9.59
CA ALA A 51 -10.19 -19.32 -8.12
C ALA A 51 -8.88 -18.74 -7.55
N HIS A 52 -7.81 -18.77 -8.35
CA HIS A 52 -6.48 -18.30 -7.96
C HIS A 52 -5.81 -17.52 -9.10
N ILE A 53 -5.25 -16.36 -8.77
CA ILE A 53 -4.50 -15.50 -9.69
C ILE A 53 -3.09 -15.30 -9.14
N GLU A 54 -2.09 -15.36 -10.00
CA GLU A 54 -0.70 -15.10 -9.63
C GLU A 54 -0.19 -13.85 -10.35
N LEU A 55 0.55 -13.03 -9.62
CA LEU A 55 1.14 -11.79 -10.09
C LEU A 55 2.52 -11.64 -9.42
N ALA A 56 3.53 -11.23 -10.18
CA ALA A 56 4.88 -11.04 -9.65
C ALA A 56 5.27 -9.56 -9.74
N MET A 57 6.05 -9.09 -8.76
CA MET A 57 6.78 -7.84 -8.94
C MET A 57 7.79 -8.00 -10.06
N TYR A 58 8.06 -6.92 -10.79
CA TYR A 58 9.02 -6.88 -11.90
C TYR A 58 8.67 -7.76 -13.11
N GLN A 59 7.46 -8.33 -13.18
CA GLN A 59 7.00 -8.95 -14.43
C GLN A 59 6.41 -7.89 -15.36
N ARG A 60 6.42 -8.16 -16.66
CA ARG A 60 5.74 -7.34 -17.65
C ARG A 60 4.22 -7.52 -17.55
N GLY A 61 3.47 -6.44 -17.71
CA GLY A 61 2.01 -6.52 -17.64
C GLY A 61 1.39 -7.27 -18.80
N ASP A 62 2.01 -7.25 -19.99
CA ASP A 62 1.54 -8.02 -21.14
C ASP A 62 1.66 -9.53 -20.93
N ASP A 63 2.64 -9.98 -20.16
CA ASP A 63 2.77 -11.39 -19.76
C ASP A 63 1.67 -11.79 -18.77
N TRP A 64 1.30 -10.90 -17.84
CA TRP A 64 0.16 -11.12 -16.95
C TRP A 64 -1.16 -11.21 -17.73
N GLN A 65 -1.36 -10.32 -18.70
CA GLN A 65 -2.54 -10.35 -19.57
C GLN A 65 -2.60 -11.64 -20.40
N LYS A 66 -1.49 -12.08 -20.98
CA LYS A 66 -1.41 -13.35 -21.74
C LYS A 66 -1.74 -14.57 -20.87
N LYS A 67 -1.35 -14.54 -19.58
CA LYS A 67 -1.65 -15.62 -18.62
C LYS A 67 -3.13 -15.68 -18.25
N TYR A 68 -3.81 -14.53 -18.18
CA TYR A 68 -5.22 -14.42 -17.79
C TYR A 68 -6.06 -13.57 -18.77
N PRO A 69 -6.18 -13.95 -20.05
CA PRO A 69 -6.69 -13.07 -21.11
C PRO A 69 -8.19 -12.76 -21.00
N THR A 70 -8.94 -13.60 -20.27
CA THR A 70 -10.38 -13.42 -20.04
C THR A 70 -10.70 -12.61 -18.79
N VAL A 71 -9.69 -12.32 -17.97
CA VAL A 71 -9.84 -11.70 -16.64
C VAL A 71 -9.12 -10.37 -16.56
N VAL A 72 -7.96 -10.26 -17.20
CA VAL A 72 -7.10 -9.07 -17.17
C VAL A 72 -7.36 -8.24 -18.42
N ALA A 73 -7.96 -7.06 -18.22
CA ALA A 73 -8.05 -6.04 -19.25
C ALA A 73 -6.79 -5.16 -19.21
N ALA A 74 -6.30 -4.75 -20.39
CA ALA A 74 -5.18 -3.84 -20.52
C ALA A 74 -5.62 -2.52 -21.19
N GLU A 75 -5.23 -1.40 -20.59
CA GLU A 75 -5.42 -0.05 -21.08
C GLU A 75 -4.05 0.52 -21.45
N THR A 76 -3.63 0.27 -22.70
CA THR A 76 -2.28 0.57 -23.18
C THR A 76 -2.18 1.81 -24.05
N GLN A 77 -3.27 2.58 -24.20
CA GLN A 77 -3.29 3.80 -25.01
C GLN A 77 -2.84 5.05 -24.24
N ASN A 78 -2.45 4.90 -22.96
CA ASN A 78 -2.06 6.02 -22.11
C ASN A 78 -0.62 6.49 -22.40
N PHE A 79 -0.36 7.78 -22.20
CA PHE A 79 0.97 8.37 -22.39
C PHE A 79 1.91 7.91 -21.28
N GLY A 80 2.98 7.20 -21.62
CA GLY A 80 4.02 6.73 -20.69
C GLY A 80 3.63 5.58 -19.75
N LEU A 81 2.34 5.30 -19.55
CA LEU A 81 1.85 4.25 -18.66
C LEU A 81 1.01 3.19 -19.38
N ASN A 82 1.04 1.97 -18.86
CA ASN A 82 0.10 0.90 -19.14
C ASN A 82 -0.63 0.55 -17.84
N PHE A 83 -1.95 0.35 -17.92
CA PHE A 83 -2.73 -0.14 -16.79
C PHE A 83 -3.33 -1.50 -17.10
N TYR A 84 -3.26 -2.40 -16.13
CA TYR A 84 -3.84 -3.74 -16.21
C TYR A 84 -4.82 -3.91 -15.06
N LYS A 85 -6.02 -4.41 -15.34
CA LYS A 85 -7.08 -4.51 -14.34
C LYS A 85 -7.76 -5.86 -14.43
N ALA A 86 -7.92 -6.50 -13.28
CA ALA A 86 -8.78 -7.66 -13.09
C ALA A 86 -9.84 -7.31 -12.04
N MET A 87 -11.11 -7.32 -12.44
CA MET A 87 -12.23 -6.86 -11.61
C MET A 87 -13.52 -7.62 -11.96
N ASN A 88 -14.61 -7.30 -11.26
CA ASN A 88 -15.94 -7.89 -11.47
C ASN A 88 -16.02 -9.40 -11.17
N PHE A 89 -15.16 -9.90 -10.27
CA PHE A 89 -15.23 -11.27 -9.77
C PHE A 89 -16.61 -11.62 -9.22
N ASP A 90 -16.92 -12.91 -9.13
CA ASP A 90 -18.15 -13.36 -8.47
C ASP A 90 -18.05 -13.03 -6.96
N PRO A 91 -18.96 -12.20 -6.40
CA PRO A 91 -18.94 -11.84 -4.99
C PRO A 91 -19.14 -13.04 -4.05
N ASN A 92 -19.68 -14.15 -4.53
CA ASN A 92 -19.86 -15.39 -3.76
C ASN A 92 -18.65 -16.33 -3.85
N ALA A 93 -17.77 -16.11 -4.82
CA ALA A 93 -16.60 -16.94 -5.10
C ALA A 93 -15.38 -16.07 -5.44
N LEU A 94 -15.02 -15.17 -4.52
CA LEU A 94 -13.89 -14.26 -4.69
C LEU A 94 -12.56 -15.04 -4.74
N PRO A 95 -11.68 -14.74 -5.70
CA PRO A 95 -10.41 -15.44 -5.83
C PRO A 95 -9.43 -15.08 -4.71
N SER A 96 -8.38 -15.88 -4.59
CA SER A 96 -7.15 -15.47 -3.92
C SER A 96 -6.10 -15.02 -4.94
N VAL A 97 -5.21 -14.12 -4.51
CA VAL A 97 -4.08 -13.64 -5.31
C VAL A 97 -2.77 -14.03 -4.63
N THR A 98 -1.85 -14.65 -5.35
CA THR A 98 -0.46 -14.76 -4.91
C THR A 98 0.34 -13.61 -5.49
N ILE A 99 1.05 -12.89 -4.63
CA ILE A 99 2.06 -11.90 -4.98
C ILE A 99 3.44 -12.52 -4.77
N ASN A 100 4.21 -12.59 -5.84
CA ASN A 100 5.59 -13.05 -5.81
C ASN A 100 6.53 -11.84 -5.64
N ALA A 101 7.25 -11.80 -4.53
CA ALA A 101 8.30 -10.81 -4.23
C ALA A 101 9.65 -11.54 -4.07
N GLY A 102 10.38 -11.67 -5.17
CA GLY A 102 11.50 -12.62 -5.26
C GLY A 102 10.99 -14.06 -5.15
N GLU A 103 11.60 -14.86 -4.27
CA GLU A 103 11.20 -16.25 -4.03
C GLU A 103 10.01 -16.39 -3.07
N THR A 104 9.62 -15.30 -2.38
CA THR A 104 8.53 -15.33 -1.41
C THR A 104 7.17 -15.15 -2.08
N LYS A 105 6.23 -16.03 -1.72
CA LYS A 105 4.86 -16.04 -2.22
C LYS A 105 3.90 -15.59 -1.11
N THR A 106 3.22 -14.48 -1.32
CA THR A 106 2.27 -13.90 -0.34
C THR A 106 0.86 -14.03 -0.87
N VAL A 107 -0.03 -14.71 -0.12
CA VAL A 107 -1.41 -14.96 -0.54
C VAL A 107 -2.36 -13.95 0.08
N ILE A 108 -3.10 -13.23 -0.76
CA ILE A 108 -4.18 -12.33 -0.37
C ILE A 108 -5.52 -13.00 -0.73
N PRO A 109 -6.34 -13.39 0.27
CA PRO A 109 -7.62 -14.04 0.02
C PRO A 109 -8.73 -13.04 -0.32
N LYS A 110 -9.80 -13.52 -0.98
CA LYS A 110 -11.08 -12.79 -1.18
C LYS A 110 -10.92 -11.45 -1.89
N VAL A 111 -10.19 -11.47 -2.99
CA VAL A 111 -9.85 -10.28 -3.78
C VAL A 111 -11.04 -9.82 -4.62
N LEU A 112 -11.33 -8.51 -4.55
CA LEU A 112 -12.39 -7.83 -5.31
C LEU A 112 -11.87 -7.22 -6.61
N SER A 113 -10.67 -6.66 -6.56
CA SER A 113 -10.02 -6.09 -7.73
C SER A 113 -8.50 -6.15 -7.61
N ILE A 114 -7.86 -6.20 -8.76
CA ILE A 114 -6.41 -6.06 -8.92
C ILE A 114 -6.21 -5.01 -9.99
N SER A 115 -5.38 -4.02 -9.71
CA SER A 115 -4.88 -3.05 -10.66
C SER A 115 -3.36 -3.10 -10.63
N ALA A 116 -2.72 -3.10 -11.79
CA ALA A 116 -1.28 -3.02 -11.92
C ALA A 116 -0.90 -1.91 -12.91
N THR A 117 0.16 -1.17 -12.58
CA THR A 117 0.68 -0.07 -13.38
C THR A 117 2.07 -0.44 -13.87
N GLU A 118 2.32 -0.24 -15.16
CA GLU A 118 3.62 -0.40 -15.81
C GLU A 118 4.02 0.93 -16.46
N GLU A 119 5.31 1.25 -16.43
CA GLU A 119 5.85 2.50 -16.98
C GLU A 119 6.71 2.29 -18.22
N LYS A 120 6.06 2.39 -19.38
CA LYS A 120 6.62 2.14 -20.72
C LYS A 120 7.98 2.78 -20.97
N ASN A 121 8.18 3.99 -20.46
CA ASN A 121 9.32 4.81 -20.81
C ASN A 121 10.59 4.46 -20.02
N ARG A 122 10.44 3.76 -18.88
CA ARG A 122 11.57 3.49 -17.96
C ARG A 122 11.81 2.02 -17.74
N SER A 123 10.75 1.29 -17.37
CA SER A 123 10.80 -0.14 -17.17
C SER A 123 9.54 -0.76 -17.75
N PRO A 124 9.64 -1.69 -18.71
CA PRO A 124 8.47 -2.40 -19.24
C PRO A 124 7.87 -3.39 -18.22
N GLU A 125 8.14 -3.20 -16.93
CA GLU A 125 7.71 -4.06 -15.83
C GLU A 125 6.68 -3.33 -14.95
N ILE A 126 5.89 -4.10 -14.22
CA ILE A 126 4.92 -3.57 -13.26
C ILE A 126 5.66 -2.86 -12.13
N ILE A 127 5.34 -1.58 -11.95
CA ILE A 127 5.92 -0.67 -10.95
C ILE A 127 4.98 -0.42 -9.75
N SER A 128 3.72 -0.83 -9.83
CA SER A 128 2.79 -0.71 -8.70
C SER A 128 1.64 -1.71 -8.87
N ILE A 129 1.27 -2.37 -7.79
CA ILE A 129 0.12 -3.26 -7.72
C ILE A 129 -0.81 -2.75 -6.62
N PHE A 130 -2.08 -2.60 -6.93
CA PHE A 130 -3.13 -2.25 -5.99
C PHE A 130 -4.19 -3.33 -5.96
N ILE A 131 -4.43 -3.92 -4.79
CA ILE A 131 -5.41 -4.99 -4.58
C ILE A 131 -6.43 -4.52 -3.55
N THR A 132 -7.71 -4.73 -3.83
CA THR A 132 -8.76 -4.62 -2.82
C THR A 132 -9.30 -6.00 -2.48
N ALA A 133 -9.58 -6.25 -1.22
CA ALA A 133 -10.07 -7.53 -0.73
C ALA A 133 -11.06 -7.38 0.42
N ARG A 134 -11.84 -8.43 0.67
CA ARG A 134 -12.76 -8.50 1.82
C ARG A 134 -12.19 -9.34 2.94
N VAL A 135 -12.62 -9.00 4.15
CA VAL A 135 -12.44 -9.86 5.33
C VAL A 135 -13.29 -11.13 5.26
N LYS A 136 -14.43 -11.10 4.56
CA LYS A 136 -15.29 -12.26 4.31
C LYS A 136 -16.09 -12.15 3.00
N ASN A 137 -16.60 -13.28 2.52
CA ASN A 137 -17.59 -13.27 1.45
C ASN A 137 -18.91 -12.75 2.06
N GLY A 138 -19.50 -11.70 1.49
CA GLY A 138 -20.73 -11.08 2.01
C GLY A 138 -20.52 -9.74 2.75
N GLY A 139 -21.51 -9.38 3.59
CA GLY A 139 -21.68 -8.04 4.20
C GLY A 139 -21.04 -7.86 5.59
N ALA A 140 -21.70 -7.08 6.45
CA ALA A 140 -21.19 -6.69 7.78
C ALA A 140 -20.90 -7.88 8.71
N MET A 141 -19.95 -7.73 9.65
CA MET A 141 -19.53 -8.72 10.64
C MET A 141 -19.24 -8.08 12.00
N SER A 142 -19.07 -8.88 13.06
CA SER A 142 -18.63 -8.31 14.32
C SER A 142 -17.22 -7.71 14.19
N HIS A 143 -17.00 -6.61 14.90
CA HIS A 143 -15.71 -5.92 14.88
C HIS A 143 -14.56 -6.80 15.39
N ASP A 144 -14.84 -7.70 16.35
CA ASP A 144 -13.81 -8.56 16.93
C ASP A 144 -13.40 -9.71 15.98
N GLU A 145 -14.36 -10.31 15.28
CA GLU A 145 -14.05 -11.28 14.21
C GLU A 145 -13.22 -10.63 13.10
N ALA A 146 -13.51 -9.37 12.74
CA ALA A 146 -12.74 -8.64 11.72
C ALA A 146 -11.32 -8.37 12.21
N ARG A 147 -11.15 -7.90 13.45
CA ARG A 147 -9.86 -7.69 14.11
C ARG A 147 -9.02 -8.96 14.07
N LEU A 148 -9.57 -10.08 14.56
CA LEU A 148 -8.85 -11.35 14.62
C LEU A 148 -8.44 -11.84 13.22
N TYR A 149 -9.33 -11.74 12.23
CA TYR A 149 -9.02 -12.11 10.85
C TYR A 149 -7.89 -11.28 10.25
N ILE A 150 -7.93 -9.96 10.44
CA ILE A 150 -6.94 -9.04 9.88
C ILE A 150 -5.59 -9.24 10.57
N LEU A 151 -5.55 -9.32 11.90
CA LEU A 151 -4.30 -9.53 12.63
C LEU A 151 -3.68 -10.90 12.31
N ASP A 152 -4.48 -11.95 12.11
CA ASP A 152 -3.99 -13.25 11.63
C ASP A 152 -3.40 -13.17 10.21
N LEU A 153 -4.01 -12.37 9.32
CA LEU A 153 -3.46 -12.14 7.98
C LEU A 153 -2.11 -11.41 8.04
N ILE A 154 -1.98 -10.37 8.86
CA ILE A 154 -0.73 -9.65 9.08
C ILE A 154 0.33 -10.57 9.71
N GLU A 155 -0.03 -11.37 10.72
CA GLU A 155 0.86 -12.36 11.34
C GLU A 155 1.38 -13.36 10.30
N LYS A 156 0.52 -13.85 9.40
CA LYS A 156 0.94 -14.70 8.27
C LYS A 156 1.94 -14.02 7.34
N PHE A 157 1.78 -12.73 7.06
CA PHE A 157 2.77 -12.01 6.26
C PHE A 157 4.11 -11.91 6.98
N THR A 158 4.11 -11.57 8.27
CA THR A 158 5.36 -11.52 9.05
C THR A 158 6.05 -12.88 9.15
N ALA A 159 5.29 -13.98 9.26
CA ALA A 159 5.80 -15.34 9.25
C ALA A 159 6.43 -15.74 7.90
N LEU A 160 6.00 -15.12 6.79
CA LEU A 160 6.63 -15.28 5.46
C LEU A 160 7.90 -14.44 5.29
N GLY A 161 8.26 -13.61 6.27
CA GLY A 161 9.47 -12.81 6.27
C GLY A 161 9.26 -11.33 6.00
N TRP A 162 8.02 -10.87 5.79
CA TRP A 162 7.72 -9.44 5.74
C TRP A 162 8.07 -8.78 7.08
N LYS A 163 8.81 -7.68 7.04
CA LYS A 163 9.22 -6.93 8.23
C LYS A 163 8.55 -5.57 8.24
N THR A 164 8.37 -4.99 9.42
CA THR A 164 7.97 -3.59 9.57
C THR A 164 8.89 -2.69 8.76
N ALA A 165 8.29 -1.79 7.97
CA ALA A 165 9.00 -0.80 7.19
C ALA A 165 8.79 0.57 7.82
N PHE A 166 9.88 1.23 8.22
CA PHE A 166 9.79 2.60 8.72
C PHE A 166 10.02 3.58 7.58
N SER A 167 9.16 4.59 7.44
CA SER A 167 9.46 5.73 6.57
C SER A 167 10.79 6.36 7.00
N PHE A 168 11.60 6.80 6.04
CA PHE A 168 13.00 7.22 6.28
C PHE A 168 13.18 8.36 7.30
N ASN A 169 12.13 9.14 7.59
CA ASN A 169 12.14 10.24 8.56
C ASN A 169 11.28 10.01 9.81
N LYS A 170 10.64 8.83 9.94
CA LYS A 170 9.81 8.46 11.09
C LYS A 170 10.67 7.77 12.17
N PRO A 171 10.42 8.04 13.46
CA PRO A 171 11.11 7.33 14.55
C PRO A 171 10.77 5.83 14.54
N ARG A 172 11.76 4.98 14.80
CA ARG A 172 11.59 3.52 14.76
C ARG A 172 11.00 3.02 16.08
N LEU A 173 9.68 3.01 16.16
CA LEU A 173 8.90 2.59 17.33
C LEU A 173 8.26 1.22 17.08
N SER A 174 8.02 0.47 18.14
CA SER A 174 7.37 -0.84 18.09
C SER A 174 6.35 -1.00 19.21
N GLY A 175 5.48 -1.99 19.06
CA GLY A 175 4.47 -2.36 20.03
C GLY A 175 3.57 -1.21 20.45
N ILE A 176 3.32 -1.14 21.75
CA ILE A 176 2.50 -0.08 22.37
C ILE A 176 3.07 1.32 22.15
N HIS A 177 4.39 1.47 21.96
CA HIS A 177 4.98 2.79 21.68
C HIS A 177 4.69 3.27 20.27
N ALA A 178 4.66 2.36 19.28
CA ALA A 178 4.20 2.69 17.93
C ALA A 178 2.71 3.07 17.95
N LEU A 179 1.87 2.25 18.61
CA LEU A 179 0.45 2.51 18.75
C LEU A 179 0.17 3.89 19.36
N ASN A 180 0.81 4.22 20.48
CA ASN A 180 0.58 5.49 21.17
C ASN A 180 1.08 6.72 20.38
N TYR A 181 2.10 6.55 19.55
CA TYR A 181 2.71 7.66 18.82
C TYR A 181 2.06 7.89 17.45
N TYR A 182 1.74 6.81 16.72
CA TYR A 182 1.19 6.88 15.37
C TYR A 182 -0.32 6.64 15.29
N GLY A 183 -0.91 6.00 16.30
CA GLY A 183 -2.31 5.57 16.24
C GLY A 183 -2.54 4.62 15.05
N ALA A 184 -3.56 4.91 14.26
CA ALA A 184 -3.96 4.09 13.12
C ALA A 184 -3.06 4.27 11.87
N ASP A 185 -2.22 5.30 11.85
CA ASP A 185 -1.44 5.68 10.66
C ASP A 185 -0.23 4.77 10.39
N ASP A 186 0.28 4.07 11.40
CA ASP A 186 1.47 3.23 11.30
C ASP A 186 1.54 2.22 12.46
N LEU A 187 0.84 1.10 12.29
CA LEU A 187 0.74 0.02 13.27
C LEU A 187 1.92 -0.94 13.13
N ASP A 188 2.47 -1.38 14.26
CA ASP A 188 3.48 -2.44 14.28
C ASP A 188 2.81 -3.79 13.92
N PRO A 189 3.24 -4.47 12.85
CA PRO A 189 2.66 -5.75 12.44
C PRO A 189 2.86 -6.89 13.45
N ASN A 190 3.79 -6.75 14.40
CA ASN A 190 4.01 -7.72 15.47
C ASN A 190 3.18 -7.41 16.74
N TYR A 191 2.47 -6.27 16.77
CA TYR A 191 1.69 -5.87 17.92
C TYR A 191 0.27 -6.44 17.86
N LYS A 192 -0.10 -7.19 18.91
CA LYS A 192 -1.42 -7.82 19.01
C LYS A 192 -2.42 -6.84 19.65
N LEU A 193 -3.04 -6.00 18.82
CA LEU A 193 -4.09 -5.09 19.26
C LEU A 193 -5.21 -5.86 19.97
N SER A 194 -5.54 -5.43 21.19
CA SER A 194 -6.75 -5.85 21.89
C SER A 194 -8.01 -5.32 21.19
N PHE A 195 -9.17 -5.87 21.53
CA PHE A 195 -10.43 -5.37 21.00
C PHE A 195 -10.70 -3.91 21.40
N ALA A 196 -10.35 -3.54 22.63
CA ALA A 196 -10.52 -2.18 23.11
C ALA A 196 -9.64 -1.18 22.33
N GLU A 197 -8.36 -1.51 22.12
CA GLU A 197 -7.45 -0.68 21.31
C GLU A 197 -7.94 -0.56 19.87
N TRP A 198 -8.35 -1.67 19.25
CA TRP A 198 -8.89 -1.70 17.89
C TRP A 198 -10.10 -0.78 17.70
N MET A 199 -11.01 -0.74 18.67
CA MET A 199 -12.20 0.11 18.62
C MET A 199 -11.92 1.58 18.96
N GLN A 200 -10.81 1.88 19.63
CA GLN A 200 -10.40 3.26 19.94
C GLN A 200 -9.64 3.93 18.80
N LEU A 201 -9.10 3.17 17.86
CA LEU A 201 -8.45 3.74 16.68
C LEU A 201 -9.47 4.47 15.82
N ASP A 202 -9.07 5.61 15.26
CA ASP A 202 -9.84 6.43 14.32
C ASP A 202 -9.42 6.15 12.87
N GLY A 203 -10.32 6.34 11.91
CA GLY A 203 -9.99 6.26 10.49
C GLY A 203 -9.55 4.87 10.00
N SER A 204 -8.70 4.86 8.97
CA SER A 204 -8.18 3.64 8.34
C SER A 204 -6.94 3.15 9.08
N LEU A 205 -6.81 1.83 9.21
CA LEU A 205 -5.69 1.21 9.92
C LEU A 205 -4.59 0.85 8.92
N ASN A 206 -3.34 1.21 9.19
CA ASN A 206 -2.25 1.08 8.23
C ASN A 206 -1.07 0.30 8.79
N TRP A 207 -0.52 -0.60 7.97
CA TRP A 207 0.75 -1.28 8.20
C TRP A 207 1.66 -1.05 7.01
N GLU A 208 2.93 -0.76 7.27
CA GLU A 208 3.97 -0.65 6.26
C GLU A 208 4.93 -1.83 6.40
N LEU A 209 5.05 -2.63 5.33
CA LEU A 209 5.83 -3.85 5.31
C LEU A 209 6.89 -3.80 4.22
N TYR A 210 8.01 -4.49 4.44
CA TYR A 210 9.10 -4.62 3.46
C TYR A 210 9.61 -6.06 3.39
N LEU A 211 9.87 -6.52 2.15
CA LEU A 211 10.50 -7.79 1.84
C LEU A 211 11.16 -7.72 0.45
N ASN A 212 12.41 -8.18 0.32
CA ASN A 212 13.09 -8.37 -0.98
C ASN A 212 12.92 -7.20 -1.97
N HIS A 213 13.35 -5.99 -1.57
CA HIS A 213 13.21 -4.76 -2.35
C HIS A 213 11.76 -4.40 -2.77
N THR A 214 10.77 -4.92 -2.06
CA THR A 214 9.35 -4.64 -2.29
C THR A 214 8.73 -4.12 -0.99
N TYR A 215 7.98 -3.02 -1.10
CA TYR A 215 7.13 -2.52 -0.03
C TYR A 215 5.71 -3.01 -0.21
N MET A 216 5.01 -3.22 0.89
CA MET A 216 3.57 -3.46 0.92
C MET A 216 2.96 -2.59 2.00
N ARG A 217 2.09 -1.66 1.60
CA ARG A 217 1.17 -0.98 2.51
C ARG A 217 -0.11 -1.79 2.58
N VAL A 218 -0.52 -2.15 3.79
CA VAL A 218 -1.85 -2.70 4.07
C VAL A 218 -2.70 -1.61 4.71
N THR A 219 -3.82 -1.27 4.09
CA THR A 219 -4.79 -0.33 4.63
C THR A 219 -6.11 -1.06 4.88
N VAL A 220 -6.70 -0.86 6.05
CA VAL A 220 -8.02 -1.37 6.40
C VAL A 220 -8.96 -0.20 6.59
N ASP A 221 -9.89 -0.06 5.65
CA ASP A 221 -10.98 0.89 5.73
C ASP A 221 -12.13 0.27 6.52
N ARG A 222 -12.66 1.07 7.45
CA ARG A 222 -13.82 0.73 8.27
C ARG A 222 -14.97 1.63 7.91
N ASP A 223 -16.17 1.07 7.87
CA ASP A 223 -17.39 1.85 7.77
C ASP A 223 -17.55 2.75 9.01
N GLN A 224 -17.26 4.05 8.83
CA GLN A 224 -17.20 5.02 9.93
C GLN A 224 -18.57 5.27 10.56
N ASP A 225 -19.66 5.00 9.83
CA ASP A 225 -21.02 5.18 10.33
C ASP A 225 -21.49 3.99 11.19
N HIS A 226 -20.73 2.89 11.18
CA HIS A 226 -21.08 1.63 11.85
C HIS A 226 -19.92 1.13 12.73
N LEU A 227 -19.51 1.94 13.71
CA LEU A 227 -18.44 1.63 14.67
C LEU A 227 -18.93 1.33 16.10
N ASP A 228 -20.24 1.16 16.31
CA ASP A 228 -20.78 0.70 17.59
C ASP A 228 -20.23 -0.71 17.89
N PRO A 229 -19.42 -0.92 18.95
CA PRO A 229 -18.75 -2.19 19.22
C PRO A 229 -19.70 -3.38 19.37
N ASN A 230 -20.98 -3.13 19.68
CA ASN A 230 -22.00 -4.16 19.87
C ASN A 230 -22.83 -4.44 18.61
N LYS A 231 -22.56 -3.74 17.51
CA LYS A 231 -23.23 -3.93 16.22
C LYS A 231 -22.24 -4.42 15.16
N PRO A 232 -22.74 -5.03 14.08
CA PRO A 232 -21.89 -5.37 12.94
C PRO A 232 -21.39 -4.12 12.21
N GLY A 233 -20.15 -4.18 11.72
CA GLY A 233 -19.54 -3.19 10.83
C GLY A 233 -19.00 -3.81 9.54
N ALA A 234 -18.57 -2.98 8.61
CA ALA A 234 -17.98 -3.41 7.34
C ALA A 234 -16.51 -2.99 7.23
N TYR A 235 -15.74 -3.84 6.54
CA TYR A 235 -14.28 -3.72 6.41
C TYR A 235 -13.85 -4.02 4.98
N ILE A 236 -12.97 -3.19 4.43
CA ILE A 236 -12.29 -3.42 3.16
C ILE A 236 -10.79 -3.33 3.41
N MET A 237 -10.05 -4.29 2.86
CA MET A 237 -8.59 -4.26 2.89
C MET A 237 -8.08 -3.81 1.53
N SER A 238 -7.08 -2.94 1.55
CA SER A 238 -6.35 -2.49 0.37
C SER A 238 -4.87 -2.80 0.55
N PHE A 239 -4.23 -3.28 -0.50
CA PHE A 239 -2.80 -3.60 -0.52
C PHE A 239 -2.16 -2.84 -1.66
N THR A 240 -1.23 -1.94 -1.34
CA THR A 240 -0.39 -1.26 -2.31
C THR A 240 1.00 -1.86 -2.24
N ILE A 241 1.45 -2.45 -3.34
CA ILE A 241 2.73 -3.16 -3.41
C ILE A 241 3.59 -2.49 -4.47
N GLU A 242 4.78 -2.04 -4.08
CA GLU A 242 5.64 -1.18 -4.89
C GLU A 242 7.11 -1.60 -4.78
N PRO A 243 7.89 -1.53 -5.87
CA PRO A 243 9.33 -1.67 -5.83
C PRO A 243 9.97 -0.60 -4.93
N HIS A 244 11.05 -0.96 -4.25
CA HIS A 244 11.82 -0.03 -3.42
C HIS A 244 12.26 1.21 -4.20
N GLU A 245 12.71 1.05 -5.44
CA GLU A 245 13.12 2.19 -6.25
C GLU A 245 11.99 3.19 -6.50
N GLU A 246 10.76 2.72 -6.70
CA GLU A 246 9.62 3.60 -6.94
C GLU A 246 9.27 4.39 -5.68
N VAL A 247 9.29 3.74 -4.52
CA VAL A 247 9.13 4.42 -3.23
C VAL A 247 10.19 5.52 -3.04
N GLN A 248 11.43 5.29 -3.47
CA GLN A 248 12.50 6.29 -3.37
C GLN A 248 12.39 7.42 -4.39
N ARG A 249 11.99 7.10 -5.63
CA ARG A 249 11.72 8.10 -6.69
C ARG A 249 10.67 9.11 -6.24
N MET A 250 9.71 8.71 -5.42
CA MET A 250 8.68 9.62 -4.91
C MET A 250 9.19 10.74 -3.98
N TYR A 251 10.42 10.63 -3.47
CA TYR A 251 11.09 11.71 -2.71
C TYR A 251 11.80 12.73 -3.60
N VAL A 252 11.83 12.50 -4.91
CA VAL A 252 12.48 13.35 -5.91
C VAL A 252 11.41 14.06 -6.72
N ASP A 253 11.66 15.32 -7.08
CA ASP A 253 10.80 16.09 -7.98
C ASP A 253 10.52 15.30 -9.26
N GLU A 254 9.28 15.35 -9.75
CA GLU A 254 8.81 14.53 -10.86
C GLU A 254 9.75 14.56 -12.09
N LYS A 255 10.23 15.76 -12.45
CA LYS A 255 11.15 15.99 -13.57
C LYS A 255 12.55 15.37 -13.39
N GLU A 256 12.95 15.08 -12.14
CA GLU A 256 14.26 14.53 -11.79
C GLU A 256 14.19 13.05 -11.41
N ARG A 257 13.00 12.41 -11.46
CA ARG A 257 12.81 11.01 -11.06
C ARG A 257 13.64 10.02 -11.87
N ASP A 258 14.09 10.38 -13.05
CA ASP A 258 14.99 9.55 -13.87
C ASP A 258 16.42 9.55 -13.31
N HIS A 259 16.79 10.62 -12.58
CA HIS A 259 18.08 10.82 -11.92
C HIS A 259 18.00 10.63 -10.40
N TRP A 260 16.99 9.90 -9.92
CA TRP A 260 16.73 9.78 -8.49
C TRP A 260 17.93 9.19 -7.71
N ARG A 261 18.68 8.26 -8.34
CA ARG A 261 19.85 7.62 -7.71
C ARG A 261 20.97 8.62 -7.41
N GLN A 262 21.22 9.57 -8.30
CA GLN A 262 22.22 10.63 -8.07
C GLN A 262 21.78 11.58 -6.94
N LEU A 263 20.46 11.75 -6.77
CA LEU A 263 19.86 12.65 -5.79
C LEU A 263 19.56 11.98 -4.44
N TRP A 264 19.63 10.64 -4.37
CA TRP A 264 19.18 9.90 -3.19
C TRP A 264 20.01 10.19 -1.93
N ILE A 265 21.34 10.25 -2.03
CA ILE A 265 22.22 10.45 -0.86
C ILE A 265 21.89 11.72 -0.07
N PRO A 266 21.83 12.92 -0.68
CA PRO A 266 21.47 14.13 0.07
C PRO A 266 20.06 14.06 0.66
N ILE A 267 19.10 13.45 -0.03
CA ILE A 267 17.72 13.25 0.46
C ILE A 267 17.71 12.33 1.68
N ALA A 268 18.35 11.16 1.59
CA ALA A 268 18.43 10.18 2.66
C ALA A 268 19.10 10.77 3.92
N ARG A 269 20.16 11.58 3.77
CA ARG A 269 20.78 12.31 4.89
C ARG A 269 19.81 13.26 5.58
N LYS A 270 19.03 14.01 4.81
CA LYS A 270 18.02 14.92 5.36
C LYS A 270 16.97 14.15 6.16
N LEU A 271 16.39 13.11 5.57
CA LEU A 271 15.35 12.27 6.20
C LEU A 271 15.89 11.60 7.48
N ARG A 272 17.10 11.05 7.44
CA ARG A 272 17.73 10.43 8.62
C ARG A 272 18.05 11.45 9.72
N SER A 273 18.44 12.67 9.37
CA SER A 273 18.61 13.75 10.34
C SER A 273 17.29 14.09 11.06
N GLU A 274 16.20 14.22 10.30
CA GLU A 274 14.86 14.42 10.85
C GLU A 274 14.44 13.28 11.80
N ARG A 275 14.67 12.02 11.40
CA ARG A 275 14.44 10.86 12.26
C ARG A 275 15.26 10.92 13.54
N ASN A 276 16.56 11.19 13.44
CA ASN A 276 17.47 11.21 14.60
C ASN A 276 17.05 12.25 15.64
N ILE A 277 16.57 13.42 15.21
CA ILE A 277 16.07 14.47 16.11
C ILE A 277 14.82 13.98 16.86
N LYS A 278 13.86 13.35 16.16
CA LYS A 278 12.65 12.78 16.77
C LYS A 278 13.01 11.65 17.74
N GLU A 279 13.87 10.72 17.33
CA GLU A 279 14.31 9.60 18.15
C GLU A 279 15.07 10.05 19.40
N ALA A 280 15.91 11.10 19.32
CA ALA A 280 16.59 11.65 20.48
C ALA A 280 15.60 12.24 21.50
N THR A 281 14.57 12.94 21.01
CA THR A 281 13.50 13.50 21.86
C THR A 281 12.73 12.39 22.58
N LEU A 282 12.36 11.33 21.87
CA LEU A 282 11.64 10.18 22.42
C LEU A 282 12.50 9.40 23.42
N LYS A 283 13.78 9.20 23.14
CA LYS A 283 14.72 8.56 24.08
C LYS A 283 14.85 9.36 25.38
N ALA A 284 14.87 10.69 25.31
CA ALA A 284 14.91 11.54 26.50
C ALA A 284 13.63 11.43 27.35
N GLN A 285 12.52 11.00 26.77
CA GLN A 285 11.26 10.70 27.45
C GLN A 285 11.18 9.25 27.96
N GLY A 286 12.24 8.45 27.78
CA GLY A 286 12.26 7.03 28.17
C GLY A 286 11.57 6.08 27.18
N ILE A 287 11.24 6.54 25.97
CA ILE A 287 10.62 5.71 24.94
C ILE A 287 11.72 4.94 24.17
N PRO A 288 11.66 3.61 24.11
CA PRO A 288 12.65 2.80 23.42
C PRO A 288 12.52 2.95 21.89
N ILE A 289 13.67 2.90 21.21
CA ILE A 289 13.78 2.93 19.75
C ILE A 289 14.34 1.59 19.27
N VAL A 290 13.77 1.06 18.18
CA VAL A 290 14.25 -0.16 17.51
C VAL A 290 15.59 0.13 16.83
N SER A 291 16.70 -0.13 17.53
CA SER A 291 18.05 0.26 17.11
C SER A 291 18.70 -0.70 16.12
N ASP A 292 18.22 -1.93 16.04
CA ASP A 292 18.71 -3.00 15.16
C ASP A 292 18.07 -2.97 13.76
N TYR A 293 17.02 -2.17 13.56
CA TYR A 293 16.45 -1.93 12.24
C TYR A 293 17.46 -1.21 11.33
N LYS A 294 17.67 -1.80 10.15
CA LYS A 294 18.44 -1.22 9.05
C LYS A 294 17.49 -0.80 7.95
N ASP A 295 17.70 0.40 7.43
CA ASP A 295 16.97 0.87 6.27
C ASP A 295 17.24 -0.10 5.09
N PRO A 296 16.23 -0.42 4.27
CA PRO A 296 16.40 -1.26 3.09
C PRO A 296 17.56 -0.83 2.18
N GLU A 297 18.30 -1.82 1.66
CA GLU A 297 19.35 -1.56 0.67
C GLU A 297 18.75 -1.14 -0.67
N LEU A 298 19.48 -0.29 -1.40
CA LEU A 298 19.11 0.05 -2.77
C LEU A 298 19.02 -1.22 -3.61
N PRO A 299 17.97 -1.38 -4.44
CA PRO A 299 17.95 -2.46 -5.40
C PRO A 299 19.14 -2.34 -6.37
N PRO A 300 19.59 -3.44 -6.99
CA PRO A 300 20.67 -3.42 -7.98
C PRO A 300 20.49 -2.30 -9.01
N ALA A 301 21.60 -1.70 -9.44
CA ALA A 301 21.54 -0.68 -10.48
C ALA A 301 21.07 -1.30 -11.80
N PRO A 302 20.23 -0.59 -12.59
CA PRO A 302 19.92 -1.01 -13.95
C PRO A 302 21.19 -1.20 -14.79
N PRO A 303 21.15 -2.04 -15.85
CA PRO A 303 22.29 -2.20 -16.76
C PRO A 303 22.84 -0.86 -17.25
N GLY A 304 24.15 -0.66 -17.12
CA GLY A 304 24.83 0.58 -17.53
C GLY A 304 24.77 1.73 -16.52
N GLN A 305 24.13 1.54 -15.35
CA GLN A 305 24.15 2.48 -14.23
C GLN A 305 24.94 1.93 -13.04
N GLN A 306 25.30 2.82 -12.11
CA GLN A 306 25.89 2.44 -10.82
C GLN A 306 25.05 3.03 -9.70
N ASN A 307 24.85 2.24 -8.64
CA ASN A 307 24.28 2.77 -7.41
C ASN A 307 25.25 3.76 -6.77
N PRO A 308 24.75 4.85 -6.16
CA PRO A 308 25.60 5.70 -5.35
C PRO A 308 26.22 4.88 -4.21
N VAL A 309 27.47 5.18 -3.86
CA VAL A 309 28.10 4.59 -2.68
C VAL A 309 27.36 5.10 -1.45
N ILE A 310 26.62 4.23 -0.77
CA ILE A 310 25.90 4.57 0.46
C ILE A 310 26.91 4.80 1.59
N PRO A 311 27.01 6.01 2.15
CA PRO A 311 27.86 6.31 3.30
C PRO A 311 27.54 5.41 4.51
N LYS A 312 28.55 5.05 5.30
CA LYS A 312 28.36 4.18 6.49
C LYS A 312 27.36 4.73 7.51
N ASP A 313 27.22 6.05 7.61
CA ASP A 313 26.25 6.71 8.48
C ASP A 313 24.80 6.54 8.03
N LEU A 314 24.58 6.14 6.77
CA LEU A 314 23.28 5.83 6.18
C LEU A 314 23.00 4.32 6.07
N GLN A 315 23.99 3.47 6.37
CA GLN A 315 23.82 2.02 6.52
C GLN A 315 23.18 1.69 7.89
#